data_AF-B0MKY1-F1
#
_entry.id   AF-B0MKY1-F1
#
_cell.length_a   1.000
_cell.length_b   1.000
_cell.length_c   1.000
_cell.angle_alpha   90.00
_cell.angle_beta   90.00
_cell.angle_gamma   90.00
#
_symmetry.space_group_name_H-M   'P 1'
#
loop_
_entity.id
_entity.type
_entity.pdbx_description
1 polymer ?
#
loop_
_entity_poly.entity_id
_entity_poly.type
_entity_poly.pdbx_seq_one_letter_code
_entity_poly.pdbx_strand_id
1 'polypeptide(L)'
;MKAYKIIAYIIAQLMRLWVTASAAVMMYIPMSALAYAQRGYRAVGGEMLPVAIVAVAVWYGLGWLMWEWYRTMRGGGHDDRS
;
A
#
# COMPACT_ATOMS: atom_id res chain seq x y z
N MET A 1 1.78 -23.15 -10.23
CA MET A 1 1.47 -23.48 -8.81
C MET A 1 -0.05 -23.39 -8.64
N LYS A 2 -0.69 -24.30 -7.89
CA LYS A 2 -2.15 -24.26 -7.66
C LYS A 2 -2.58 -22.84 -7.21
N ALA A 3 -3.70 -22.33 -7.74
CA ALA A 3 -4.12 -20.92 -7.64
C ALA A 3 -4.08 -20.35 -6.21
N TYR A 4 -4.39 -21.16 -5.19
CA TYR A 4 -4.32 -20.75 -3.78
C TYR A 4 -2.93 -20.29 -3.32
N LYS A 5 -1.84 -20.87 -3.87
CA LYS A 5 -0.47 -20.47 -3.51
C LYS A 5 -0.14 -19.07 -4.03
N ILE A 6 -0.66 -18.72 -5.20
CA ILE A 6 -0.45 -17.40 -5.81
C ILE A 6 -1.22 -16.34 -5.02
N ILE A 7 -2.46 -16.62 -4.63
CA ILE A 7 -3.26 -15.72 -3.79
C ILE A 7 -2.60 -15.53 -2.42
N ALA A 8 -2.17 -16.62 -1.77
CA ALA A 8 -1.46 -16.54 -0.50
C ALA A 8 -0.15 -15.74 -0.61
N TYR A 9 0.57 -15.89 -1.72
CA TYR A 9 1.79 -15.12 -1.99
C TYR A 9 1.51 -13.63 -2.15
N ILE A 10 0.45 -13.25 -2.89
CA ILE A 10 0.04 -11.85 -3.05
C ILE A 10 -0.38 -11.23 -1.72
N ILE A 11 -1.16 -11.96 -0.90
CA ILE A 11 -1.57 -11.52 0.44
C ILE A 11 -0.34 -11.33 1.34
N ALA A 12 0.60 -12.27 1.32
CA ALA A 12 1.85 -12.17 2.09
C ALA A 12 2.67 -10.93 1.69
N GLN A 13 2.73 -10.62 0.39
CA GLN A 13 3.45 -9.46 -0.12
C GLN A 13 2.78 -8.14 0.24
N LEU A 14 1.44 -8.09 0.21
CA LEU A 14 0.65 -6.97 0.71
C LEU A 14 0.90 -6.75 2.20
N MET A 15 0.80 -7.79 3.03
CA MET A 15 1.10 -7.70 4.45
C MET A 15 2.50 -7.18 4.72
N ARG A 16 3.49 -7.65 3.95
CA ARG A 16 4.89 -7.23 4.09
C ARG A 16 5.06 -5.74 3.76
N LEU A 17 4.42 -5.25 2.70
CA LEU A 17 4.39 -3.82 2.37
C LEU A 17 3.76 -3.00 3.50
N TRP A 18 2.64 -3.46 4.07
CA TRP A 18 1.96 -2.80 5.18
C TRP A 18 2.80 -2.73 6.46
N VAL A 19 3.47 -3.82 6.84
CA VAL A 19 4.37 -3.81 8.01
C VAL A 19 5.54 -2.84 7.78
N THR A 20 6.08 -2.79 6.56
CA THR A 20 7.17 -1.88 6.22
C THR A 20 6.71 -0.42 6.26
N ALA A 21 5.50 -0.13 5.76
CA ALA A 21 4.90 1.20 5.84
C ALA A 21 4.65 1.64 7.29
N SER A 22 4.10 0.76 8.14
CA SER A 22 3.90 1.04 9.56
C SER A 22 5.21 1.30 10.30
N ALA A 23 6.27 0.54 10.00
CA ALA A 23 7.60 0.76 10.55
C ALA A 23 8.18 2.12 10.12
N ALA A 24 8.01 2.49 8.84
CA ALA A 24 8.45 3.78 8.33
C ALA A 24 7.71 4.94 9.03
N VAL A 25 6.40 4.81 9.25
CA VAL A 25 5.61 5.81 10.00
C VAL A 25 6.10 5.93 11.45
N MET A 26 6.35 4.81 12.14
CA MET A 26 6.87 4.84 13.51
C MET A 26 8.25 5.49 13.62
N MET A 27 9.13 5.33 12.63
CA MET A 27 10.40 6.06 12.55
C MET A 27 10.21 7.55 12.22
N TYR A 28 9.19 7.89 11.44
CA TYR A 28 8.90 9.27 11.05
C TYR A 28 8.39 10.11 12.23
N ILE A 29 7.63 9.53 13.17
CA ILE A 29 7.08 10.24 14.34
C ILE A 29 8.16 10.97 15.16
N PRO A 30 9.23 10.31 15.68
CA PRO A 30 10.26 11.00 16.45
C PRO A 30 11.10 11.97 15.62
N MET A 31 11.35 11.68 14.33
CA MET A 31 12.05 12.61 13.44
C MET A 31 11.24 13.87 13.17
N SER A 32 9.93 13.73 12.95
CA SER A 32 9.03 14.87 12.73
C SER A 32 8.94 15.75 13.97
N ALA A 33 8.93 15.17 15.17
CA ALA A 33 8.99 15.92 16.43
C ALA A 33 10.31 16.68 16.61
N LEU A 34 11.45 16.05 16.28
CA LEU A 34 12.78 16.69 16.31
C LEU A 34 12.90 17.82 15.29
N ALA A 35 12.44 17.59 14.06
CA ALA A 35 12.42 18.59 13.00
C ALA A 35 11.48 19.76 13.35
N TYR A 36 10.35 19.49 14.01
CA TYR A 36 9.45 20.50 14.52
C TYR A 36 10.13 21.40 15.56
N ALA A 37 10.89 20.80 16.48
CA ALA A 37 11.61 21.53 17.52
C ALA A 37 12.78 22.37 16.96
N GLN A 38 13.45 21.91 15.88
CA GLN A 38 14.62 22.59 15.31
C GLN A 38 14.29 23.62 14.21
N ARG A 39 13.26 23.40 13.38
CA ARG A 39 12.96 24.25 12.20
C ARG A 39 11.53 24.79 12.15
N GLY A 40 10.67 24.43 13.11
CA GLY A 40 9.27 24.87 13.18
C GLY A 40 8.34 24.23 12.12
N TYR A 41 7.03 24.48 12.25
CA TYR A 41 5.93 23.82 11.51
C TYR A 41 6.09 23.79 9.98
N ARG A 42 6.73 24.81 9.40
CA ARG A 42 6.89 24.93 7.94
C ARG A 42 7.81 23.87 7.32
N ALA A 43 8.77 23.33 8.06
CA ALA A 43 9.66 22.28 7.55
C ALA A 43 8.97 20.90 7.55
N VAL A 44 8.27 20.58 8.63
CA VAL A 44 7.58 19.28 8.80
C VAL A 44 6.41 19.14 7.83
N GLY A 45 5.62 20.22 7.64
CA GLY A 45 4.50 20.21 6.69
C GLY A 45 4.93 20.02 5.23
N GLY A 46 6.13 20.48 4.85
CA GLY A 46 6.70 20.25 3.52
C GLY A 46 7.13 18.79 3.30
N GLU A 47 7.61 18.11 4.34
CA GLU A 47 8.01 16.69 4.26
C GLU A 47 6.84 15.70 4.30
N MET A 48 5.68 16.10 4.86
CA MET A 48 4.47 15.27 4.86
C MET A 48 3.80 15.17 3.48
N LEU A 49 4.09 16.11 2.58
CA LEU A 49 3.51 16.20 1.24
C LEU A 49 3.85 14.96 0.36
N PRO A 50 5.11 14.50 0.26
CA PRO A 50 5.43 13.24 -0.43
C PRO A 50 4.82 12.00 0.23
N VAL A 51 4.73 11.95 1.56
CA VAL A 51 4.08 10.82 2.26
C VAL A 51 2.59 10.73 1.91
N ALA A 52 1.91 11.88 1.88
CA ALA A 52 0.51 11.95 1.48
C ALA A 52 0.30 11.50 0.02
N ILE A 53 1.18 11.91 -0.90
CA ILE A 53 1.13 11.48 -2.30
C ILE A 53 1.31 9.96 -2.42
N VAL A 54 2.30 9.39 -1.72
CA VAL A 54 2.56 7.95 -1.72
C VAL A 54 1.37 7.19 -1.13
N ALA A 55 0.78 7.68 -0.03
CA ALA A 55 -0.39 7.07 0.58
C ALA A 55 -1.60 7.05 -0.37
N VAL A 56 -1.86 8.16 -1.08
CA VAL A 56 -2.93 8.24 -2.09
C VAL A 56 -2.65 7.28 -3.25
N ALA A 57 -1.41 7.23 -3.76
CA ALA A 57 -1.04 6.33 -4.84
C ALA A 57 -1.20 4.84 -4.46
N VAL A 58 -0.81 4.46 -3.24
CA VAL A 58 -1.00 3.10 -2.72
C VAL A 58 -2.48 2.78 -2.55
N TRP A 59 -3.28 3.74 -2.05
CA TRP A 59 -4.72 3.56 -1.89
C TRP A 59 -5.44 3.33 -3.23
N TYR A 60 -5.15 4.17 -4.23
CA TYR A 60 -5.70 4.00 -5.58
C TYR A 60 -5.19 2.71 -6.25
N GLY A 61 -3.92 2.34 -6.04
CA GLY A 61 -3.35 1.09 -6.53
C GLY A 61 -4.02 -0.15 -5.95
N LEU A 62 -4.32 -0.14 -4.64
CA LEU A 62 -5.08 -1.20 -3.97
C LEU A 62 -6.51 -1.32 -4.50
N GLY A 63 -7.20 -0.18 -4.68
CA GLY A 63 -8.55 -0.15 -5.25
C GLY A 63 -8.59 -0.68 -6.67
N TRP A 64 -7.60 -0.29 -7.50
CA TRP A 64 -7.46 -0.78 -8.87
C TRP A 64 -7.16 -2.29 -8.92
N LEU A 65 -6.27 -2.78 -8.05
CA LEU A 65 -5.94 -4.20 -7.95
C LEU A 65 -7.16 -5.04 -7.53
N MET A 66 -7.95 -4.56 -6.56
CA MET A 66 -9.21 -5.20 -6.15
C MET A 66 -10.23 -5.23 -7.28
N TRP A 67 -10.36 -4.14 -8.04
CA TRP A 67 -11.26 -4.06 -9.19
C TRP A 67 -10.85 -5.05 -10.30
N GLU A 68 -9.57 -5.10 -10.64
CA GLU A 68 -9.05 -6.00 -11.67
C GLU A 68 -9.17 -7.48 -11.24
N TRP A 69 -8.92 -7.76 -9.97
CA TRP A 69 -9.12 -9.09 -9.40
C TRP A 69 -10.59 -9.53 -9.46
N TYR A 70 -11.52 -8.62 -9.11
CA TYR A 70 -12.95 -8.89 -9.21
C TYR A 70 -13.41 -9.09 -10.67
N ARG A 71 -12.86 -8.34 -11.61
CA ARG A 71 -13.11 -8.48 -13.05
C ARG A 71 -12.64 -9.84 -13.57
N THR A 72 -11.44 -10.25 -13.17
CA THR A 72 -10.85 -11.55 -13.56
C THR A 72 -11.65 -12.72 -13.00
N MET A 73 -12.13 -12.65 -11.75
CA MET A 73 -12.95 -13.72 -11.18
C MET A 73 -14.37 -13.80 -11.76
N ARG A 74 -14.96 -12.68 -12.21
CA ARG A 74 -16.24 -12.72 -12.96
C ARG A 74 -16.07 -13.16 -14.42
N GLY A 75 -14.89 -12.98 -15.01
CA GLY A 75 -14.58 -13.37 -16.39
C GLY A 75 -14.11 -14.82 -16.57
N GLY A 76 -13.75 -15.53 -15.50
CA GLY A 76 -13.20 -16.89 -15.55
C GLY A 76 -14.23 -18.03 -15.58
N GLY A 77 -15.48 -17.77 -15.99
CA GLY A 77 -16.59 -18.74 -15.95
C GLY A 77 -17.01 -19.31 -17.30
N HIS A 78 -16.12 -19.37 -18.29
CA HIS A 78 -16.48 -19.84 -19.63
C HIS A 78 -15.29 -20.55 -20.26
N ASP A 79 -14.92 -21.76 -19.81
CA ASP A 79 -14.07 -22.69 -20.59
C ASP A 79 -14.02 -24.13 -19.99
N ASP A 80 -15.14 -24.65 -19.47
CA ASP A 80 -15.22 -26.05 -18.99
C ASP A 80 -16.19 -26.92 -19.82
N ARG A 81 -16.40 -26.60 -21.10
CA ARG A 81 -17.13 -27.45 -22.05
C ARG A 81 -16.41 -27.54 -23.40
N SER A 82 -15.47 -28.47 -23.51
CA SER A 82 -15.24 -29.23 -24.74
C SER A 82 -14.61 -30.58 -24.46
#